data_AF-A0A523APT3-F1
#
_entry.id   AF-A0A523APT3-F1
#
_cell.length_a   1.000
_cell.length_b   1.000
_cell.length_c   1.000
_cell.angle_alpha   90.00
_cell.angle_beta   90.00
_cell.angle_gamma   90.00
#
_symmetry.space_group_name_H-M   'P 1'
#
loop_
_entity.id
_entity.type
_entity.pdbx_description
1 polymer ?
#
loop_
_entity_poly.entity_id
_entity_poly.type
_entity_poly.pdbx_seq_one_letter_code
_entity_poly.pdbx_strand_id
1 'polypeptide(L)'
;PRKADVILSDASPKMSGVWEVDHLRSLELAEAALRLAEEVLREGGKIVIKVFQGKGLEGFLRKFRKRFEFAKVSKPPASRKGSAEVYLIGKGYRPPSPGRTSEPPRREHPS
;
A
#
# COMPACT_ATOMS: atom_id res chain seq x y z
N PRO A 1 -14.48 14.79 -9.22
CA PRO A 1 -13.91 14.95 -7.86
C PRO A 1 -12.40 15.24 -7.90
N ARG A 2 -11.90 16.09 -6.97
CA ARG A 2 -10.45 16.33 -6.82
C ARG A 2 -9.77 15.09 -6.22
N LYS A 3 -8.52 14.83 -6.64
CA LYS A 3 -7.66 13.79 -6.05
C LYS A 3 -7.32 14.17 -4.60
N ALA A 4 -7.12 13.18 -3.74
CA ALA A 4 -6.79 13.36 -2.33
C ALA A 4 -5.32 13.75 -2.14
N ASP A 5 -5.04 14.60 -1.15
CA ASP A 5 -3.68 14.93 -0.70
C ASP A 5 -3.07 13.86 0.22
N VAL A 6 -3.92 13.27 1.06
CA VAL A 6 -3.53 12.33 2.11
C VAL A 6 -4.54 11.19 2.17
N ILE A 7 -4.05 9.96 2.29
CA ILE A 7 -4.84 8.80 2.71
C ILE A 7 -4.37 8.36 4.09
N LEU A 8 -5.31 8.19 5.02
CA LEU A 8 -5.08 7.60 6.33
C LEU A 8 -5.93 6.34 6.44
N SER A 9 -5.30 5.18 6.56
CA SER A 9 -5.97 3.91 6.82
C SER A 9 -5.62 3.42 8.22
N ASP A 10 -6.59 3.50 9.12
CA ASP A 10 -6.54 2.89 10.45
C ASP A 10 -7.45 1.64 10.53
N ALA A 11 -7.67 0.99 9.40
CA ALA A 11 -8.47 -0.23 9.34
C ALA A 11 -7.81 -1.37 10.14
N SER A 12 -8.63 -2.14 10.85
CA SER A 12 -8.21 -3.35 11.56
C SER A 12 -9.10 -4.50 11.11
N PRO A 13 -8.54 -5.71 10.90
CA PRO A 13 -9.36 -6.86 10.61
C PRO A 13 -10.21 -7.23 11.83
N LYS A 14 -11.27 -8.03 11.60
CA LYS A 14 -11.91 -8.76 12.68
C LYS A 14 -10.89 -9.72 13.28
N MET A 15 -10.54 -9.49 14.54
CA MET A 15 -9.58 -10.29 15.28
C MET A 15 -10.15 -11.68 15.52
N SER A 16 -9.47 -12.69 15.00
CA SER A 16 -9.78 -14.09 15.25
C SER A 16 -9.12 -14.61 16.53
N GLY A 17 -8.08 -13.93 17.00
CA GLY A 17 -7.21 -14.40 18.08
C GLY A 17 -6.09 -15.31 17.59
N VAL A 18 -6.12 -15.74 16.32
CA VAL A 18 -5.05 -16.49 15.67
C VAL A 18 -4.13 -15.51 14.97
N TRP A 19 -2.93 -15.32 15.51
CA TRP A 19 -2.00 -14.30 15.05
C TRP A 19 -1.64 -14.43 13.56
N GLU A 20 -1.40 -15.65 13.06
CA GLU A 20 -1.08 -15.85 11.63
C GLU A 20 -2.20 -15.34 10.73
N VAL A 21 -3.45 -15.57 11.12
CA VAL A 21 -4.62 -15.12 10.35
C VAL A 21 -4.79 -13.61 10.47
N ASP A 22 -4.65 -13.06 11.67
CA ASP A 22 -4.91 -11.65 11.95
C ASP A 22 -3.89 -10.74 11.26
N HIS A 23 -2.60 -11.09 11.24
CA HIS A 23 -1.61 -10.28 10.54
C HIS A 23 -1.75 -10.35 9.01
N LEU A 24 -2.18 -11.49 8.45
CA LEU A 24 -2.42 -11.63 7.00
C LEU A 24 -3.62 -10.79 6.56
N ARG A 25 -4.72 -10.82 7.31
CA ARG A 25 -5.89 -9.96 7.05
C ARG A 25 -5.56 -8.47 7.18
N SER A 26 -4.69 -8.12 8.13
CA SER A 26 -4.18 -6.75 8.23
C SER A 26 -3.37 -6.34 6.98
N LEU A 27 -2.58 -7.26 6.42
CA LEU A 27 -1.85 -7.03 5.18
C LEU A 27 -2.77 -6.87 3.96
N GLU A 28 -3.88 -7.61 3.90
CA GLU A 28 -4.90 -7.46 2.85
C GLU A 28 -5.55 -6.07 2.88
N LEU A 29 -5.83 -5.52 4.06
CA LEU A 29 -6.32 -4.15 4.22
C LEU A 29 -5.28 -3.12 3.76
N ALA A 30 -3.99 -3.37 4.03
CA ALA A 30 -2.91 -2.52 3.57
C ALA A 30 -2.76 -2.55 2.04
N GLU A 31 -2.88 -3.73 1.41
CA GLU A 31 -2.93 -3.88 -0.04
C GLU A 31 -4.11 -3.12 -0.65
N ALA A 32 -5.30 -3.19 -0.03
CA ALA A 32 -6.47 -2.44 -0.47
C ALA A 32 -6.27 -0.92 -0.38
N ALA A 33 -5.68 -0.43 0.71
CA ALA A 33 -5.37 0.99 0.87
C ALA A 33 -4.36 1.49 -0.18
N LEU A 34 -3.36 0.67 -0.53
CA LEU A 34 -2.40 1.02 -1.58
C LEU A 34 -3.08 1.04 -2.96
N ARG A 35 -3.97 0.09 -3.28
CA ARG A 35 -4.75 0.12 -4.53
C ARG A 35 -5.64 1.36 -4.63
N LEU A 36 -6.32 1.72 -3.54
CA LEU A 36 -7.12 2.95 -3.50
C LEU A 36 -6.24 4.19 -3.76
N ALA A 37 -5.00 4.21 -3.26
CA ALA A 37 -4.06 5.30 -3.54
C ALA A 37 -3.76 5.44 -5.04
N GLU A 38 -3.69 4.34 -5.78
CA GLU A 38 -3.50 4.38 -7.24
C GLU A 38 -4.67 5.09 -7.96
N GLU A 39 -5.88 4.97 -7.41
CA GLU A 39 -7.09 5.55 -7.98
C GLU A 39 -7.36 6.99 -7.53
N VAL A 40 -7.04 7.35 -6.29
CA VAL A 40 -7.51 8.62 -5.70
C VAL A 40 -6.43 9.52 -5.15
N LEU A 41 -5.23 9.03 -4.87
CA LEU A 41 -4.13 9.86 -4.35
C LEU A 41 -3.49 10.65 -5.48
N ARG A 42 -3.28 11.95 -5.26
CA ARG A 42 -2.55 12.76 -6.24
C ARG A 42 -1.06 12.40 -6.25
N GLU A 43 -0.40 12.65 -7.37
CA GLU A 43 1.06 12.64 -7.44
C GLU A 43 1.66 13.60 -6.39
N GLY A 44 2.74 13.16 -5.75
CA GLY A 44 3.34 13.85 -4.61
C GLY A 44 2.55 13.71 -3.29
N GLY A 45 1.41 13.02 -3.29
CA GLY A 45 0.56 12.81 -2.11
C GLY A 45 1.21 11.92 -1.03
N LYS A 46 0.51 11.79 0.11
CA LYS A 46 0.99 11.04 1.28
C LYS A 46 0.02 9.94 1.66
N ILE A 47 0.54 8.86 2.23
CA ILE A 47 -0.29 7.79 2.79
C ILE A 47 0.25 7.34 4.15
N VAL A 48 -0.65 6.99 5.05
CA VAL A 48 -0.35 6.33 6.31
C VAL A 48 -1.26 5.10 6.45
N ILE A 49 -0.68 3.93 6.66
CA ILE A 49 -1.42 2.66 6.75
C ILE A 49 -1.04 1.93 8.04
N LYS A 50 -2.03 1.59 8.87
CA LYS A 50 -1.87 0.66 9.98
C LYS A 50 -1.70 -0.77 9.48
N VAL A 51 -0.74 -1.49 10.04
CA VAL A 51 -0.54 -2.92 9.79
C VAL A 51 0.02 -3.63 11.01
N PHE A 52 -0.36 -4.89 11.18
CA PHE A 52 0.26 -5.80 12.11
C PHE A 52 1.52 -6.44 11.51
N GLN A 53 2.64 -6.35 12.23
CA GLN A 53 3.88 -7.01 11.82
C GLN A 53 3.67 -8.50 11.64
N GLY A 54 4.27 -9.11 10.61
CA GLY A 54 4.10 -10.54 10.39
C GLY A 54 4.62 -10.97 9.03
N LYS A 55 4.39 -12.24 8.70
CA LYS A 55 4.81 -12.82 7.42
C LYS A 55 4.16 -12.04 6.27
N GLY A 56 4.96 -11.74 5.25
CA GLY A 56 4.53 -11.02 4.04
C GLY A 56 4.74 -9.50 4.08
N LEU A 57 4.90 -8.89 5.27
CA LEU A 57 5.08 -7.44 5.40
C LEU A 57 6.28 -6.92 4.61
N GLU A 58 7.43 -7.59 4.66
CA GLU A 58 8.61 -7.14 3.91
C GLU A 58 8.37 -7.17 2.38
N GLY A 59 7.60 -8.15 1.90
CA GLY A 59 7.18 -8.20 0.50
C GLY A 59 6.31 -7.02 0.12
N PHE A 60 5.33 -6.69 0.96
CA PHE A 60 4.50 -5.50 0.78
C PHE A 60 5.32 -4.21 0.85
N LEU A 61 6.25 -4.08 1.80
CA LEU A 61 7.13 -2.91 1.92
C LEU A 61 7.96 -2.66 0.68
N ARG A 62 8.43 -3.71 0.00
CA ARG A 62 9.12 -3.56 -1.30
C ARG A 62 8.21 -2.97 -2.36
N LYS A 63 6.94 -3.39 -2.43
CA LYS A 63 5.94 -2.79 -3.36
C LYS A 63 5.65 -1.34 -2.98
N PHE A 64 5.40 -1.10 -1.69
CA PHE A 64 5.09 0.21 -1.13
C PHE A 64 6.22 1.22 -1.41
N ARG A 65 7.48 0.87 -1.12
CA ARG A 65 8.66 1.73 -1.37
C ARG A 65 8.80 2.15 -2.84
N LYS A 66 8.38 1.33 -3.80
CA LYS A 66 8.42 1.70 -5.23
C LYS A 66 7.41 2.80 -5.59
N ARG A 67 6.35 2.95 -4.80
CA ARG A 67 5.26 3.92 -5.04
C ARG A 67 5.48 5.27 -4.36
N PHE A 68 6.52 5.44 -3.55
CA PHE A 68 6.76 6.68 -2.81
C PHE A 68 8.22 7.11 -2.91
N GLU A 69 8.50 8.40 -2.92
CA GLU A 69 9.86 8.94 -2.79
C GLU A 69 10.47 8.60 -1.43
N PHE A 70 9.65 8.67 -0.38
CA PHE A 70 10.03 8.31 0.98
C PHE A 70 9.04 7.31 1.56
N ALA A 71 9.57 6.25 2.17
CA ALA A 71 8.78 5.23 2.85
C ALA A 71 9.43 4.82 4.18
N LYS A 72 8.66 4.83 5.26
CA LYS A 72 9.12 4.49 6.62
C LYS A 72 8.13 3.62 7.36
N VAL A 73 8.64 2.65 8.11
CA VAL A 73 7.89 1.93 9.14
C VAL A 73 8.05 2.68 10.46
N SER A 74 6.96 2.97 11.15
CA SER A 74 6.94 3.70 12.41
C SER A 74 6.12 2.96 13.44
N LYS A 75 6.70 2.69 14.61
CA LYS A 75 5.95 2.23 15.77
C LYS A 75 5.50 3.45 16.57
N PRO A 76 4.20 3.66 16.80
CA PRO A 76 3.72 4.84 17.48
C PRO A 76 4.03 4.74 18.99
N PRO A 77 4.40 5.84 19.66
CA PRO A 77 4.59 5.85 21.11
C PRO A 77 3.32 5.42 21.87
N ALA A 78 2.15 5.66 21.29
CA ALA A 78 0.84 5.29 21.84
C ALA A 78 0.47 3.80 21.64
N SER A 79 1.31 2.98 20.99
CA SER A 79 1.04 1.54 20.88
C SER A 79 1.09 0.87 22.26
N ARG A 80 0.08 0.04 22.56
CA ARG A 80 0.05 -0.72 23.81
C ARG A 80 1.28 -1.63 23.91
N LYS A 81 1.85 -1.78 25.11
CA LYS A 81 2.90 -2.77 25.38
C LYS A 81 2.41 -4.16 24.92
N GLY A 82 3.10 -4.76 23.95
CA GLY A 82 2.74 -6.05 23.35
C GLY A 82 2.03 -5.98 21.99
N SER A 83 1.58 -4.80 21.53
CA SER A 83 1.02 -4.67 20.19
C SER A 83 2.11 -4.80 19.13
N ALA A 84 1.88 -5.64 18.13
CA ALA A 84 2.71 -5.77 16.94
C ALA A 84 2.27 -4.80 15.82
N GLU A 85 1.43 -3.82 16.14
CA GLU A 85 1.04 -2.75 15.23
C GLU A 85 2.21 -1.82 14.87
N VAL A 86 2.26 -1.48 13.58
CA VAL A 86 3.13 -0.45 13.00
C VAL A 86 2.35 0.36 11.97
N TYR A 87 2.84 1.57 11.71
CA TYR A 87 2.35 2.41 10.64
C TYR A 87 3.36 2.50 9.50
N LEU A 88 2.88 2.33 8.28
CA LEU A 88 3.64 2.57 7.06
C LEU A 88 3.35 3.96 6.57
N ILE A 89 4.39 4.77 6.44
CA ILE A 89 4.30 6.17 6.05
C ILE A 89 4.94 6.30 4.68
N GLY A 90 4.15 6.68 3.67
CA GLY A 90 4.60 7.00 2.32
C GLY A 90 4.45 8.50 2.05
N LYS A 91 5.48 9.12 1.48
CA LYS A 91 5.45 10.53 1.04
C LYS A 91 6.00 10.64 -0.38
N GLY A 92 5.45 11.57 -1.16
CA GLY A 92 5.83 11.75 -2.55
C GLY A 92 5.32 10.59 -3.41
N TYR A 93 3.99 10.42 -3.46
CA TYR A 93 3.39 9.35 -4.25
C TYR A 93 3.80 9.45 -5.73
N ARG A 94 4.33 8.35 -6.26
CA ARG A 94 4.73 8.16 -7.65
C ARG A 94 3.74 7.22 -8.32
N PRO A 95 2.77 7.74 -9.11
CA PRO A 95 1.84 6.89 -9.82
C PRO A 95 2.59 5.92 -10.73
N PRO A 96 2.07 4.70 -10.95
CA PRO A 96 2.59 3.84 -12.00
C PRO A 96 2.68 4.63 -13.30
N SER A 97 3.84 4.60 -13.95
CA SER A 97 3.98 5.18 -15.29
C SER A 97 2.89 4.57 -16.18
N PRO A 98 2.15 5.37 -16.96
CA PRO A 98 1.24 4.85 -17.97
C PRO A 98 2.08 4.19 -19.06
N GLY A 99 2.46 2.93 -18.83
CA GLY A 99 3.20 2.11 -19.79
C GLY A 99 2.22 1.53 -20.80
N ARG A 100 2.35 1.98 -22.05
CA ARG A 100 1.88 1.35 -23.30
C ARG A 100 0.92 0.18 -23.07
N THR A 101 -0.37 0.40 -23.34
CA THR A 101 -1.18 -0.68 -23.91
C THR A 101 -0.38 -1.26 -25.06
N SER A 102 0.09 -2.50 -24.91
CA SER A 102 0.69 -3.24 -26.00
C SER A 102 -0.38 -3.38 -27.09
N GLU A 103 -0.35 -2.49 -28.07
CA GLU A 103 -1.01 -2.75 -29.35
C GLU A 103 -0.46 -4.09 -29.85
N PRO A 104 -1.31 -5.07 -30.21
CA PRO A 104 -0.83 -6.30 -30.80
C PRO A 104 -0.07 -5.95 -32.10
N PRO A 105 1.02 -6.65 -32.42
CA PRO A 105 1.80 -6.35 -33.62
C PRO A 105 0.88 -6.45 -34.85
N ARG A 106 0.83 -5.38 -35.65
CA ARG A 106 0.13 -5.39 -36.94
C ARG A 106 0.75 -6.52 -37.76
N ARG A 107 -0.06 -7.53 -38.10
CA ARG A 107 0.34 -8.56 -39.06
C ARG A 107 0.54 -7.87 -40.39
N GLU A 108 1.79 -7.78 -40.84
CA GLU A 108 2.09 -7.45 -42.23
C GLU A 108 1.49 -8.54 -43.11
N HIS A 109 0.55 -8.17 -43.98
CA HIS A 109 0.09 -9.02 -45.07
C HIS A 109 1.16 -8.95 -46.17
N PRO A 110 1.80 -10.07 -46.54
CA PRO A 110 2.65 -10.08 -47.74
C PRO A 110 1.77 -9.90 -48.98
N SER A 111 2.26 -9.09 -49.91
CA SER A 111 1.70 -8.84 -51.24
C SER A 111 1.81 -10.05 -52.16
#